data_AF-A0A662ZAW9-F1
#
_entry.id   AF-A0A662ZAW9-F1
#
_cell.length_a   1.000
_cell.length_b   1.000
_cell.length_c   1.000
_cell.angle_alpha   90.00
_cell.angle_beta   90.00
_cell.angle_gamma   90.00
#
_symmetry.space_group_name_H-M   'P 1'
#
loop_
_entity.id
_entity.type
_entity.pdbx_description
1 polymer ?
#
loop_
_entity_poly.entity_id
_entity_poly.type
_entity_poly.pdbx_seq_one_letter_code
_entity_poly.pdbx_strand_id
1 'polypeptide(L)'
;MNSGYSLIVYNVIRLVTLYLFTVNAYASLPTDTTRLLILLFTTGVIMFSGYRLHKQNRYFPTMFTWSLGALPWAFFLEMRLLYGSFEIDMVKYVDKYSYSIAVYNSFRYVLSLFVCYVILKDLYHSIKNGL
;
A
#
# COMPACT_ATOMS: atom_id res chain seq x y z
N MET A 1 15.03 0.71 -28.12
CA MET A 1 13.75 0.51 -27.39
C MET A 1 13.34 1.84 -26.80
N ASN A 2 12.18 2.38 -27.20
CA ASN A 2 11.67 3.69 -26.75
C ASN A 2 11.59 3.74 -25.22
N SER A 3 12.49 4.51 -24.60
CA SER A 3 12.57 4.70 -23.15
C SER A 3 11.29 5.27 -22.54
N GLY A 4 10.50 6.02 -23.31
CA GLY A 4 9.20 6.54 -22.89
C GLY A 4 8.14 5.46 -22.66
N TYR A 5 8.05 4.48 -23.57
CA TYR A 5 7.04 3.41 -23.48
C TYR A 5 7.25 2.52 -22.26
N SER A 6 8.50 2.17 -21.94
CA SER A 6 8.81 1.35 -20.76
C SER A 6 8.48 2.06 -19.44
N LEU A 7 8.65 3.39 -19.38
CA LEU A 7 8.26 4.20 -18.22
C LEU A 7 6.74 4.28 -18.04
N ILE A 8 5.99 4.38 -19.14
CA ILE A 8 4.52 4.35 -19.09
C ILE A 8 4.03 3.01 -18.56
N VAL A 9 4.50 1.90 -19.14
CA VAL A 9 4.13 0.54 -18.70
C VAL A 9 4.46 0.33 -17.23
N TYR A 10 5.65 0.78 -16.79
CA TYR A 10 6.06 0.70 -15.39
C TYR A 10 5.10 1.44 -14.44
N ASN A 11 4.68 2.66 -14.78
CA ASN A 11 3.76 3.43 -13.95
C ASN A 11 2.33 2.85 -13.95
N VAL A 12 1.89 2.25 -15.05
CA VAL A 12 0.62 1.50 -15.10
C VAL A 12 0.66 0.29 -14.17
N ILE A 13 1.76 -0.49 -14.18
CA ILE A 13 1.95 -1.63 -13.27
C ILE A 13 1.91 -1.17 -11.80
N ARG A 14 2.53 -0.04 -11.47
CA ARG A 14 2.46 0.55 -10.11
C ARG A 14 1.03 0.88 -9.71
N LEU A 15 0.23 1.41 -10.63
CA LEU A 15 -1.16 1.77 -10.39
C LEU A 15 -2.04 0.53 -10.15
N VAL A 16 -1.87 -0.52 -10.96
CA VAL A 16 -2.54 -1.81 -10.75
C VAL A 16 -2.12 -2.44 -9.41
N THR A 17 -0.84 -2.38 -9.07
CA THR A 17 -0.32 -2.88 -7.80
C THR A 17 -0.93 -2.12 -6.61
N LEU A 18 -1.02 -0.79 -6.69
CA LEU A 18 -1.63 0.03 -5.65
C LEU A 18 -3.12 -0.32 -5.45
N TYR A 19 -3.85 -0.55 -6.54
CA TYR A 19 -5.23 -1.01 -6.48
C TYR A 19 -5.35 -2.36 -5.77
N LEU A 20 -4.58 -3.36 -6.22
CA LEU A 20 -4.58 -4.69 -5.60
C LEU A 20 -4.18 -4.66 -4.12
N PHE A 21 -3.19 -3.84 -3.76
CA PHE A 21 -2.79 -3.64 -2.37
C PHE A 21 -3.94 -3.04 -1.55
N THR A 22 -4.52 -1.93 -2.01
CA THR A 22 -5.57 -1.22 -1.26
C THR A 22 -6.81 -2.09 -1.08
N VAL A 23 -7.16 -2.89 -2.08
CA VAL A 23 -8.27 -3.83 -2.00
C VAL A 23 -7.95 -4.96 -1.02
N ASN A 24 -6.73 -5.50 -0.97
CA ASN A 24 -6.41 -6.66 -0.13
C ASN A 24 -5.87 -6.34 1.27
N ALA A 25 -5.44 -5.10 1.53
CA ALA A 25 -4.96 -4.64 2.83
C ALA A 25 -6.15 -4.29 3.74
N TYR A 26 -6.97 -5.28 4.10
CA TYR A 26 -8.07 -5.09 5.05
C TYR A 26 -7.56 -4.96 6.49
N ALA A 27 -8.42 -4.49 7.38
CA ALA A 27 -8.15 -4.40 8.81
C ALA A 27 -8.14 -5.79 9.50
N SER A 28 -7.81 -6.86 8.80
CA SER A 28 -7.63 -8.20 9.35
C SER A 28 -6.65 -8.96 8.48
N LEU A 29 -5.84 -9.83 9.09
CA LEU A 29 -4.99 -10.71 8.31
C LEU A 29 -5.88 -11.55 7.37
N PRO A 30 -5.55 -11.68 6.06
CA PRO A 30 -6.31 -12.52 5.16
C PRO A 30 -6.27 -13.98 5.62
N THR A 31 -7.44 -14.60 5.79
CA THR A 31 -7.56 -16.04 6.10
C THR A 31 -7.35 -16.91 4.86
N ASP A 32 -7.60 -16.36 3.68
CA ASP A 32 -7.37 -16.99 2.40
C ASP A 32 -5.91 -16.82 1.96
N THR A 33 -5.23 -17.94 1.73
CA THR A 33 -3.84 -18.01 1.25
C THR A 33 -3.61 -17.18 -0.02
N THR A 34 -4.58 -17.15 -0.95
CA THR A 34 -4.46 -16.38 -2.19
C THR A 34 -4.36 -14.88 -1.93
N ARG A 35 -5.19 -14.36 -1.03
CA ARG A 35 -5.22 -12.94 -0.64
C ARG A 35 -3.97 -12.55 0.15
N LEU A 36 -3.47 -13.45 1.00
CA LEU A 36 -2.21 -13.27 1.71
C LEU A 36 -1.03 -13.16 0.72
N LEU A 37 -0.96 -14.03 -0.29
CA LEU A 37 0.07 -13.98 -1.32
C LEU A 37 0.00 -12.69 -2.14
N ILE A 38 -1.20 -12.25 -2.51
CA ILE A 38 -1.41 -10.96 -3.20
C ILE A 38 -0.91 -9.81 -2.33
N LEU A 39 -1.25 -9.80 -1.04
CA LEU A 39 -0.83 -8.75 -0.12
C LEU A 39 0.70 -8.72 0.07
N LEU A 40 1.35 -9.87 0.23
CA LEU A 40 2.81 -9.98 0.32
C LEU A 40 3.49 -9.47 -0.96
N PHE A 41 3.03 -9.93 -2.12
CA PHE A 41 3.59 -9.52 -3.40
C PHE A 41 3.44 -8.00 -3.63
N THR A 42 2.23 -7.48 -3.44
CA THR A 42 1.95 -6.06 -3.62
C THR A 42 2.68 -5.18 -2.60
N THR A 43 2.84 -5.65 -1.36
CA THR A 43 3.71 -5.00 -0.36
C THR A 43 5.13 -4.89 -0.88
N GLY A 44 5.72 -6.00 -1.36
CA GLY A 44 7.08 -6.02 -1.88
C GLY A 44 7.28 -5.03 -3.02
N VAL A 45 6.33 -4.97 -3.96
CA VAL A 45 6.38 -4.02 -5.08
C VAL A 45 6.24 -2.56 -4.61
N ILE A 46 5.36 -2.27 -3.65
CA ILE A 46 5.21 -0.91 -3.07
C ILE A 46 6.50 -0.49 -2.35
N MET A 47 7.07 -1.36 -1.52
CA MET A 47 8.32 -1.08 -0.80
C MET A 47 9.48 -0.85 -1.77
N PHE A 48 9.57 -1.65 -2.84
CA PHE A 48 10.55 -1.45 -3.92
C PHE A 48 10.32 -0.13 -4.67
N SER A 49 9.07 0.26 -4.91
CA SER A 49 8.74 1.58 -5.47
C SER A 49 9.23 2.72 -4.56
N GLY A 50 9.09 2.58 -3.24
CA GLY A 50 9.60 3.55 -2.28
C GLY A 50 11.13 3.64 -2.30
N TYR A 51 11.83 2.51 -2.44
CA TYR A 51 13.29 2.46 -2.59
C TYR A 51 13.76 3.20 -3.85
N ARG A 52 13.07 3.03 -4.98
CA ARG A 52 13.41 3.78 -6.20
C ARG A 52 13.20 5.28 -6.06
N LEU A 53 12.12 5.71 -5.41
CA LEU A 53 11.87 7.13 -5.12
C LEU A 53 12.96 7.70 -4.20
N HIS A 54 13.44 6.90 -3.23
CA HIS A 54 14.52 7.30 -2.33
C HIS A 54 15.82 7.53 -3.09
N LYS A 55 16.17 6.61 -4.01
CA LYS A 55 17.35 6.75 -4.88
C LYS A 55 17.29 8.00 -5.78
N GLN A 56 16.09 8.52 -6.05
CA GLN A 56 15.87 9.77 -6.79
C GLN A 56 15.82 11.02 -5.88
N ASN A 57 16.17 10.88 -4.59
CA ASN A 57 16.09 11.94 -3.57
C ASN A 57 14.68 12.53 -3.37
N ARG A 58 13.63 11.75 -3.69
CA ARG A 58 12.22 12.14 -3.50
C ARG A 58 11.71 11.68 -2.13
N TYR A 59 12.28 12.25 -1.07
CA TYR A 59 12.05 11.79 0.32
C TYR A 59 10.58 11.83 0.75
N PHE A 60 9.85 12.89 0.39
CA PHE A 60 8.45 13.01 0.77
C PHE A 60 7.58 11.90 0.15
N PRO A 61 7.57 11.68 -1.19
CA PRO A 61 6.94 10.50 -1.78
C PRO A 61 7.40 9.15 -1.21
N THR A 62 8.70 9.01 -0.91
CA THR A 62 9.24 7.78 -0.29
C THR A 62 8.57 7.49 1.05
N MET A 63 8.45 8.51 1.91
CA MET A 63 7.83 8.36 3.23
C MET A 63 6.41 7.81 3.11
N PHE A 64 5.55 8.43 2.31
CA PHE A 64 4.17 7.94 2.10
C PHE A 64 4.12 6.52 1.52
N THR A 65 5.02 6.22 0.57
CA THR A 65 5.04 4.90 -0.09
C THR A 65 5.43 3.80 0.88
N TRP A 66 6.47 4.02 1.71
CA TRP A 66 6.88 3.05 2.72
C TRP A 66 5.89 2.96 3.89
N SER A 67 5.33 4.09 4.35
CA SER A 67 4.27 4.08 5.35
C SER A 67 3.07 3.27 4.88
N LEU A 68 2.66 3.41 3.61
CA LEU A 68 1.56 2.63 3.05
C LEU A 68 1.88 1.12 3.06
N GLY A 69 3.07 0.75 2.60
CA GLY A 69 3.51 -0.65 2.56
C GLY A 69 3.60 -1.30 3.94
N ALA A 70 4.07 -0.54 4.95
CA ALA A 70 4.22 -1.03 6.32
C ALA A 70 2.90 -1.05 7.12
N LEU A 71 1.93 -0.19 6.76
CA LEU A 71 0.67 0.00 7.50
C LEU A 71 -0.09 -1.30 7.84
N PRO A 72 -0.43 -2.20 6.89
CA PRO A 72 -1.14 -3.44 7.21
C PRO A 72 -0.35 -4.31 8.20
N TRP A 73 0.96 -4.42 8.04
CA TRP A 73 1.80 -5.25 8.90
C TRP A 73 1.92 -4.68 10.31
N ALA A 74 2.05 -3.36 10.43
CA ALA A 74 2.02 -2.69 11.72
C ALA A 74 0.69 -2.93 12.44
N PHE A 75 -0.42 -2.83 11.71
CA PHE A 75 -1.75 -3.10 12.26
C PHE A 75 -1.92 -4.56 12.69
N PHE A 76 -1.51 -5.53 11.87
CA PHE A 76 -1.60 -6.95 12.24
C PHE A 76 -0.76 -7.28 13.48
N LEU A 77 0.42 -6.66 13.60
CA LEU A 77 1.28 -6.82 14.77
C LEU A 77 0.66 -6.17 16.01
N GLU A 78 0.06 -4.98 15.87
CA GLU A 78 -0.72 -4.33 16.94
C GLU A 78 -1.88 -5.22 17.41
N MET A 79 -2.66 -5.78 16.48
CA MET A 79 -3.77 -6.68 16.80
C MET A 79 -3.29 -7.91 17.59
N ARG A 80 -2.17 -8.51 17.16
CA ARG A 80 -1.59 -9.68 17.83
C ARG A 80 -1.08 -9.35 19.22
N LEU A 81 -0.43 -8.20 19.41
CA LEU A 81 0.16 -7.81 20.69
C LEU A 81 -0.89 -7.38 21.72
N LEU A 82 -1.91 -6.63 21.29
CA LEU A 82 -2.93 -6.09 22.20
C LEU A 82 -4.06 -7.10 22.49
N TYR A 83 -4.41 -7.94 21.51
CA TYR A 83 -5.60 -8.78 21.59
C TYR A 83 -5.32 -10.28 21.40
N GLY A 84 -4.05 -10.67 21.18
CA GLY A 84 -3.64 -12.06 21.07
C GLY A 84 -4.02 -12.74 19.75
N SER A 85 -4.59 -12.03 18.78
CA SER A 85 -5.06 -12.57 17.51
C SER A 85 -4.63 -11.68 16.33
N PHE A 86 -4.35 -12.30 15.18
CA PHE A 86 -4.15 -11.57 13.91
C PHE A 86 -5.47 -11.28 13.18
N GLU A 87 -6.55 -11.88 13.66
CA GLU A 87 -7.91 -11.74 13.14
C GLU A 87 -8.79 -10.98 14.12
N ILE A 88 -9.68 -10.15 13.59
CA ILE A 88 -10.66 -9.42 14.40
C ILE A 88 -11.75 -10.39 14.85
N ASP A 89 -11.81 -10.65 16.15
CA ASP A 89 -12.97 -11.28 16.77
C ASP A 89 -14.00 -10.20 17.15
N MET A 90 -14.89 -9.92 16.20
CA MET A 90 -16.03 -9.00 16.35
C MET A 90 -17.09 -9.50 17.34
N VAL A 91 -16.92 -10.65 18.01
CA VAL A 91 -17.85 -11.07 19.07
C VAL A 91 -17.27 -10.73 20.44
N LYS A 92 -15.94 -10.84 20.58
CA LYS A 92 -15.27 -10.71 21.87
C LYS A 92 -14.79 -9.30 22.21
N TYR A 93 -14.51 -8.45 21.22
CA TYR A 93 -13.91 -7.12 21.46
C TYR A 93 -14.40 -6.00 20.51
N VAL A 94 -15.69 -6.01 20.13
CA VAL A 94 -16.32 -5.00 19.22
C VAL A 94 -15.92 -3.57 19.54
N ASP A 95 -16.09 -3.16 20.80
CA ASP A 95 -15.89 -1.76 21.20
C ASP A 95 -14.42 -1.34 21.15
N LYS A 96 -13.49 -2.28 21.36
CA LYS A 96 -12.05 -2.00 21.34
C LYS A 96 -11.51 -1.96 19.91
N TYR A 97 -12.01 -2.82 19.03
CA TYR A 97 -11.56 -2.88 17.64
C TYR A 97 -12.12 -1.74 16.77
N SER A 98 -13.33 -1.26 17.07
CA SER A 98 -14.01 -0.28 16.22
C SER A 98 -13.20 0.99 15.98
N TYR A 99 -12.56 1.53 17.02
CA TYR A 99 -11.69 2.70 16.91
C TYR A 99 -10.38 2.40 16.15
N SER A 100 -9.70 1.30 16.47
CA SER A 100 -8.45 0.92 15.77
C SER A 100 -8.69 0.67 14.28
N ILE A 101 -9.81 0.01 13.92
CA ILE A 101 -10.21 -0.23 12.52
C ILE A 101 -10.49 1.09 11.80
N ALA A 102 -11.20 2.02 12.44
CA ALA A 102 -11.49 3.33 11.86
C ALA A 102 -10.20 4.09 11.54
N VAL A 103 -9.29 4.19 12.53
CA VAL A 103 -7.99 4.84 12.38
C VAL A 103 -7.16 4.19 11.27
N TYR A 104 -7.08 2.86 11.26
CA TYR A 104 -6.38 2.10 10.22
C TYR A 104 -6.92 2.43 8.82
N ASN A 105 -8.24 2.37 8.64
CA ASN A 105 -8.86 2.64 7.34
C ASN A 105 -8.63 4.09 6.90
N SER A 106 -8.72 5.06 7.81
CA SER A 106 -8.42 6.46 7.52
C SER A 106 -6.97 6.62 7.02
N PHE A 107 -5.99 6.04 7.71
CA PHE A 107 -4.60 6.07 7.26
C PHE A 107 -4.43 5.37 5.92
N ARG A 108 -5.02 4.19 5.74
CA ARG A 108 -4.96 3.42 4.49
C ARG A 108 -5.44 4.26 3.31
N TYR A 109 -6.61 4.89 3.41
CA TYR A 109 -7.15 5.70 2.32
C TYR A 109 -6.33 6.95 2.04
N VAL A 110 -5.91 7.68 3.09
CA VAL A 110 -5.10 8.88 2.93
C VAL A 110 -3.76 8.55 2.27
N LEU A 111 -3.05 7.54 2.77
CA LEU A 111 -1.76 7.12 2.21
C LEU A 111 -1.92 6.59 0.78
N SER A 112 -2.96 5.80 0.49
CA SER A 112 -3.24 5.34 -0.88
C SER A 112 -3.51 6.49 -1.84
N LEU A 113 -4.23 7.54 -1.42
CA LEU A 113 -4.46 8.73 -2.25
C LEU A 113 -3.15 9.49 -2.54
N PHE A 114 -2.29 9.67 -1.54
CA PHE A 114 -0.98 10.31 -1.75
C PHE A 114 -0.09 9.51 -2.70
N VAL A 115 -0.01 8.19 -2.52
CA VAL A 115 0.78 7.32 -3.39
C VAL A 115 0.20 7.29 -4.81
N CYS A 116 -1.12 7.28 -4.94
CA CYS A 116 -1.81 7.39 -6.24
C CYS A 116 -1.44 8.69 -6.95
N TYR A 117 -1.50 9.83 -6.25
CA TYR A 117 -1.12 11.13 -6.79
C TYR A 117 0.33 11.14 -7.29
N VAL A 118 1.27 10.55 -6.54
CA VAL A 118 2.67 10.42 -6.96
C VAL A 118 2.79 9.60 -8.25
N ILE A 119 2.10 8.46 -8.34
CA ILE A 119 2.14 7.60 -9.54
C ILE A 119 1.53 8.33 -10.74
N LEU A 120 0.40 9.01 -10.58
CA LEU A 120 -0.26 9.77 -11.65
C LEU A 120 0.62 10.92 -12.15
N LYS A 121 1.32 11.62 -11.25
CA LYS A 121 2.28 12.66 -11.62
C LYS A 121 3.45 12.07 -12.43
N ASP A 122 4.00 10.94 -12.00
CA ASP A 122 5.07 10.25 -12.72
C ASP A 122 4.61 9.75 -14.10
N LEU A 123 3.37 9.24 -14.17
CA LEU A 123 2.74 8.78 -15.41
C LEU A 123 2.54 9.94 -16.39
N TYR A 124 1.98 11.06 -15.94
CA TYR A 124 1.79 12.27 -16.75
C TYR A 124 3.13 12.77 -17.31
N HIS A 125 4.18 12.80 -16.48
CA HIS A 125 5.50 13.22 -16.93
C HIS A 125 6.10 12.24 -17.97
N SER A 126 5.87 10.94 -17.77
CA SER A 126 6.33 9.91 -18.71
C SER A 126 5.61 9.98 -20.06
N ILE A 127 4.31 10.30 -20.05
CA ILE A 127 3.53 10.50 -21.28
C ILE A 127 4.00 11.76 -22.00
N LYS A 128 4.18 12.87 -21.27
CA LYS A 128 4.59 14.16 -21.85
C LYS A 128 5.99 14.14 -22.48
N ASN A 129 6.92 13.37 -21.91
CA ASN A 129 8.31 13.30 -22.38
C ASN A 129 8.61 12.04 -23.23
N GLY A 130 7.66 11.10 -23.28
CA GLY A 130 7.77 9.86 -24.06
C GLY A 130 7.08 9.91 -25.42
N LEU A 131 6.26 10.94 -25.65
CA LEU A 131 5.82 11.46 -26.94
C LEU A 131 6.80 12.54 -27.41
#